data_AF-A0A3N5U539-F1
#
_entry.id   AF-A0A3N5U539-F1
#
_cell.length_a   1.000
_cell.length_b   1.000
_cell.length_c   1.000
_cell.angle_alpha   90.00
_cell.angle_beta   90.00
_cell.angle_gamma   90.00
#
_symmetry.space_group_name_H-M   'P 1'
#
loop_
_entity.id
_entity.type
_entity.pdbx_description
1 polymer ?
#
loop_
_entity_poly.entity_id
_entity_poly.type
_entity_poly.pdbx_seq_one_letter_code
_entity_poly.pdbx_strand_id
1 'polypeptide(L)'
;MNKILSLSILIIMLFLIWASFAAAAPDMKEGQWEVTISSKMDMQGMSMAMPPVTYKQCLTKTDFVPNKKEPGQECEKMSVNVSGNTVTWSIKCKSKEGIMTGSGKITYKGNTYDGVMNMAFPNQGGGEGKMTSNMSGKWIGNCK
;
A
#
# COMPACT_ATOMS: atom_id res chain seq x y z
N MET A 1 17.54 -3.76 57.17
CA MET A 1 17.34 -2.65 56.20
C MET A 1 17.86 -2.98 54.80
N ASN A 2 19.10 -3.44 54.64
CA ASN A 2 19.70 -3.68 53.32
C ASN A 2 19.02 -4.79 52.49
N LYS A 3 18.44 -5.82 53.13
CA LYS A 3 17.67 -6.89 52.46
C LYS A 3 16.28 -6.46 51.98
N ILE A 4 15.66 -5.49 52.66
CA ILE A 4 14.34 -4.93 52.28
C ILE A 4 14.55 -3.94 51.13
N LEU A 5 15.62 -3.13 51.18
CA LEU A 5 16.03 -2.25 50.07
C LEU A 5 16.33 -3.02 48.77
N SER A 6 17.00 -4.19 48.88
CA SER A 6 17.31 -5.02 47.71
C SER A 6 16.10 -5.78 47.15
N LEU A 7 15.11 -6.12 48.00
CA LEU A 7 13.84 -6.72 47.54
C LEU A 7 12.94 -5.69 46.83
N SER A 8 12.94 -4.43 47.28
CA SER A 8 12.20 -3.33 46.65
C SER A 8 12.76 -2.92 45.28
N ILE A 9 14.09 -3.00 45.10
CA ILE A 9 14.73 -2.70 43.79
C ILE A 9 14.42 -3.79 42.75
N LEU A 10 14.29 -5.06 43.17
CA LEU A 10 13.94 -6.16 42.25
C LEU A 10 12.49 -6.07 41.74
N ILE A 11 11.57 -5.51 42.54
CA ILE A 11 10.14 -5.37 42.19
C ILE A 11 9.89 -4.21 41.22
N ILE A 12 10.68 -3.14 41.31
CA ILE A 12 10.57 -1.97 40.40
C ILE A 12 11.12 -2.29 39.00
N MET A 13 12.10 -3.21 38.91
CA MET A 13 12.68 -3.63 37.62
C MET A 13 11.77 -4.58 36.82
N LEU A 14 10.72 -5.13 37.45
CA LEU A 14 9.77 -6.06 36.82
C LEU A 14 8.59 -5.37 36.09
N PHE A 15 8.45 -4.04 36.20
CA PHE A 15 7.30 -3.30 35.67
C PHE A 15 7.54 -2.52 34.37
N LEU A 16 8.75 -2.55 33.80
CA LEU A 16 9.15 -1.68 32.69
C LEU A 16 9.13 -2.34 31.29
N ILE A 17 8.63 -3.56 31.15
CA ILE A 17 8.71 -4.29 29.87
C ILE A 17 7.33 -4.71 29.37
N TRP A 18 6.40 -3.78 29.29
CA TRP A 18 5.23 -3.90 28.39
C TRP A 18 5.15 -2.68 27.48
N ALA A 19 6.22 -2.41 26.74
CA ALA A 19 6.12 -1.63 25.51
C ALA A 19 5.49 -2.54 24.44
N SER A 20 4.17 -2.66 24.46
CA SER A 20 3.41 -3.26 23.37
C SER A 20 3.65 -2.42 22.12
N PHE A 21 4.63 -2.82 21.31
CA PHE A 21 4.72 -2.38 19.92
C PHE A 21 3.53 -2.99 19.16
N ALA A 22 2.35 -2.41 19.36
CA ALA A 22 1.24 -2.62 18.45
C ALA A 22 1.67 -2.00 17.12
N ALA A 23 2.00 -2.86 16.15
CA ALA A 23 2.13 -2.44 14.77
C ALA A 23 0.78 -1.82 14.37
N ALA A 24 0.71 -0.49 14.39
CA ALA A 24 -0.52 0.23 14.13
C ALA A 24 -0.92 -0.03 12.68
N ALA A 25 -2.03 -0.75 12.48
CA ALA A 25 -2.68 -0.83 11.18
C ALA A 25 -3.05 0.59 10.72
N PRO A 26 -3.04 0.87 9.40
CA PRO A 26 -3.38 2.19 8.91
C PRO A 26 -4.81 2.57 9.34
N ASP A 27 -5.04 3.86 9.59
CA ASP A 27 -6.35 4.41 9.94
C ASP A 27 -7.32 4.33 8.74
N MET A 28 -7.83 3.13 8.48
CA MET A 28 -8.77 2.81 7.43
C MET A 28 -9.98 2.06 7.97
N LYS A 29 -11.14 2.31 7.37
CA LYS A 29 -12.33 1.49 7.55
C LYS A 29 -12.28 0.24 6.67
N GLU A 30 -12.54 -0.91 7.27
CA GLU A 30 -12.81 -2.13 6.49
C GLU A 30 -14.15 -2.01 5.78
N GLY A 31 -14.24 -2.59 4.58
CA GLY A 31 -15.47 -2.60 3.79
C GLY A 31 -15.24 -2.27 2.33
N GLN A 32 -16.29 -1.81 1.67
CA GLN A 32 -16.30 -1.49 0.27
C GLN A 32 -15.81 -0.05 0.04
N TRP A 33 -14.84 0.09 -0.85
CA TRP A 33 -14.25 1.36 -1.26
C TRP A 33 -14.53 1.60 -2.74
N GLU A 34 -14.86 2.84 -3.08
CA GLU A 34 -14.84 3.35 -4.45
C GLU A 34 -13.45 3.93 -4.70
N VAL A 35 -12.75 3.41 -5.72
CA VAL A 35 -11.38 3.72 -6.05
C VAL A 35 -11.36 4.39 -7.42
N THR A 36 -10.72 5.54 -7.51
CA THR A 36 -10.49 6.28 -8.76
C THR A 36 -9.00 6.33 -9.05
N ILE A 37 -8.61 5.97 -10.26
CA ILE A 37 -7.21 5.95 -10.71
C ILE A 37 -7.08 6.83 -11.95
N SER A 38 -6.12 7.74 -11.94
CA SER A 38 -5.74 8.58 -13.08
C SER A 38 -4.28 8.34 -13.42
N SER A 39 -4.01 7.85 -14.61
CA SER A 39 -2.66 7.44 -15.03
C SER A 39 -2.10 8.35 -16.11
N LYS A 40 -0.79 8.60 -16.03
CA LYS A 40 0.02 9.17 -17.10
C LYS A 40 1.06 8.14 -17.52
N MET A 41 1.20 7.97 -18.82
CA MET A 41 2.13 7.02 -19.42
C MET A 41 3.14 7.77 -20.26
N ASP A 42 4.42 7.53 -19.99
CA ASP A 42 5.53 8.14 -20.68
C ASP A 42 6.30 7.05 -21.44
N MET A 43 6.35 7.19 -22.77
CA MET A 43 7.06 6.26 -23.67
C MET A 43 7.72 7.04 -24.82
N GLN A 44 9.01 6.80 -25.05
CA GLN A 44 9.75 7.34 -26.22
C GLN A 44 9.58 8.86 -26.43
N GLY A 45 9.58 9.64 -25.34
CA GLY A 45 9.43 11.10 -25.41
C GLY A 45 7.99 11.59 -25.62
N MET A 46 7.01 10.69 -25.72
CA MET A 46 5.58 11.02 -25.72
C MET A 46 4.97 10.75 -24.34
N SER A 47 4.21 11.72 -23.83
CA SER A 47 3.43 11.59 -22.60
C SER A 47 1.95 11.56 -22.94
N MET A 48 1.24 10.53 -22.49
CA MET A 48 -0.20 10.35 -22.70
C MET A 48 -0.93 10.24 -21.37
N ALA A 49 -1.98 11.04 -21.19
CA ALA A 49 -2.89 10.89 -20.07
C ALA A 49 -3.96 9.84 -20.41
N MET A 50 -4.16 8.87 -19.52
CA MET A 50 -5.26 7.93 -19.64
C MET A 50 -6.51 8.49 -18.96
N PRO A 51 -7.72 8.19 -19.49
CA PRO A 51 -8.96 8.52 -18.80
C PRO A 51 -8.99 7.95 -17.38
N PRO A 52 -9.53 8.68 -16.40
CA PRO A 52 -9.71 8.15 -15.06
C PRO A 52 -10.63 6.92 -15.08
N VAL A 53 -10.25 5.89 -14.33
CA VAL A 53 -11.08 4.70 -14.13
C VAL A 53 -11.55 4.65 -12.69
N THR A 54 -12.83 4.33 -12.50
CA THR A 54 -13.43 4.18 -11.18
C THR A 54 -13.99 2.76 -11.03
N TYR A 55 -13.67 2.10 -9.92
CA TYR A 55 -14.17 0.76 -9.60
C TYR A 55 -14.38 0.60 -8.10
N LYS A 56 -15.09 -0.46 -7.71
CA LYS A 56 -15.36 -0.77 -6.30
C LYS A 56 -14.55 -1.99 -5.89
N GLN A 57 -13.93 -1.94 -4.71
CA GLN A 57 -13.17 -3.06 -4.16
C GLN A 57 -13.39 -3.14 -2.64
N CYS A 58 -13.45 -4.36 -2.13
CA CYS A 58 -13.38 -4.61 -0.70
C CYS A 58 -11.94 -4.54 -0.19
N LEU A 59 -11.72 -3.75 0.86
CA LEU A 59 -10.44 -3.60 1.53
C LEU A 59 -10.59 -3.93 3.02
N THR A 60 -9.59 -4.58 3.58
CA THR A 60 -9.50 -4.91 5.02
C THR A 60 -8.18 -4.41 5.59
N LYS A 61 -8.02 -4.44 6.92
CA LYS A 61 -6.73 -4.10 7.56
C LYS A 61 -5.64 -5.14 7.31
N THR A 62 -5.98 -6.28 6.73
CA THR A 62 -5.03 -7.31 6.29
C THR A 62 -4.80 -7.29 4.77
N ASP A 63 -5.71 -6.68 4.00
CA ASP A 63 -5.58 -6.44 2.55
C ASP A 63 -6.01 -5.01 2.18
N PHE A 64 -5.10 -4.09 2.46
CA PHE A 64 -5.27 -2.64 2.31
C PHE A 64 -4.55 -2.08 1.07
N VAL A 65 -4.14 -2.92 0.11
CA VAL A 65 -3.58 -2.42 -1.15
C VAL A 65 -4.62 -2.67 -2.23
N PRO A 66 -5.24 -1.61 -2.80
CA PRO A 66 -6.13 -1.76 -3.95
C PRO A 66 -5.40 -2.49 -5.08
N ASN A 67 -6.03 -3.55 -5.59
CA ASN A 67 -5.46 -4.38 -6.64
C ASN A 67 -6.56 -4.70 -7.62
N LYS A 68 -6.61 -3.92 -8.70
CA LYS A 68 -7.40 -4.26 -9.86
C LYS A 68 -6.71 -5.43 -10.55
N LYS A 69 -7.28 -6.63 -10.41
CA LYS A 69 -6.81 -7.81 -11.15
C LYS A 69 -6.99 -7.57 -12.64
N GLU A 70 -5.90 -7.44 -13.37
CA GLU A 70 -5.92 -7.37 -14.82
C GLU A 70 -5.78 -8.79 -15.40
N PRO A 71 -6.64 -9.21 -16.34
CA PRO A 71 -6.56 -10.54 -16.95
C PRO A 71 -5.20 -10.76 -17.63
N GLY A 72 -4.57 -11.91 -17.37
CA GLY A 72 -3.32 -12.30 -18.04
C GLY A 72 -2.04 -11.72 -17.43
N GLN A 73 -2.12 -11.08 -16.26
CA GLN A 73 -0.99 -10.54 -15.53
C GLN A 73 -0.84 -11.22 -14.16
N GLU A 74 0.35 -11.78 -13.89
CA GLU A 74 0.69 -12.37 -12.59
C GLU A 74 1.53 -11.39 -11.79
N CYS A 75 0.95 -10.78 -10.75
CA CYS A 75 1.65 -9.83 -9.90
C CYS A 75 2.03 -10.44 -8.55
N GLU A 76 3.33 -10.46 -8.27
CA GLU A 76 3.90 -10.80 -6.98
C GLU A 76 4.09 -9.53 -6.13
N LYS A 77 3.62 -9.57 -4.88
CA LYS A 77 3.82 -8.49 -3.91
C LYS A 77 5.18 -8.69 -3.26
N MET A 78 6.15 -7.83 -3.60
CA MET A 78 7.56 -8.01 -3.21
C MET A 78 7.83 -7.47 -1.80
N SER A 79 7.25 -6.32 -1.46
CA SER A 79 7.37 -5.74 -0.14
C SER A 79 6.12 -4.95 0.22
N VAL A 80 5.80 -4.93 1.52
CA VAL A 80 4.77 -4.07 2.10
C VAL A 80 5.30 -3.53 3.41
N ASN A 81 5.19 -2.23 3.61
CA ASN A 81 5.52 -1.58 4.86
C ASN A 81 4.38 -0.63 5.25
N VAL A 82 4.05 -0.65 6.55
CA VAL A 82 3.05 0.21 7.16
C VAL A 82 3.78 1.10 8.16
N SER A 83 3.67 2.41 7.97
CA SER A 83 4.20 3.42 8.88
C SER A 83 3.09 4.41 9.22
N GLY A 84 2.48 4.22 10.40
CA GLY A 84 1.28 4.95 10.79
C GLY A 84 0.15 4.73 9.78
N ASN A 85 -0.33 5.82 9.17
CA ASN A 85 -1.40 5.78 8.17
C ASN A 85 -0.92 5.57 6.74
N THR A 86 0.40 5.52 6.53
CA THR A 86 0.99 5.39 5.21
C THR A 86 1.38 3.93 4.96
N VAL A 87 0.85 3.40 3.86
CA VAL A 87 1.23 2.09 3.31
C VAL A 87 2.12 2.32 2.12
N THR A 88 3.27 1.66 2.09
CA THR A 88 4.12 1.57 0.90
C THR A 88 4.26 0.12 0.47
N TRP A 89 4.27 -0.12 -0.83
CA TRP A 89 4.45 -1.48 -1.36
C TRP A 89 5.24 -1.47 -2.65
N SER A 90 5.79 -2.63 -3.00
CA SER A 90 6.36 -2.88 -4.32
C SER A 90 5.80 -4.17 -4.90
N ILE A 91 5.68 -4.20 -6.23
CA ILE A 91 5.17 -5.34 -6.99
C ILE A 91 6.11 -5.67 -8.14
N LYS A 92 6.09 -6.93 -8.53
CA LYS A 92 6.70 -7.43 -9.76
C LYS A 92 5.64 -8.21 -10.52
N CYS A 93 5.28 -7.73 -11.69
CA CYS A 93 4.28 -8.39 -12.53
C CYS A 93 4.95 -9.05 -13.73
N LYS A 94 4.57 -10.30 -14.01
CA LYS A 94 4.97 -11.03 -15.21
C LYS A 94 3.81 -11.02 -16.19
N SER A 95 4.09 -10.68 -17.44
CA SER A 95 3.17 -10.81 -18.57
C SER A 95 3.90 -11.42 -19.76
N LYS A 96 3.18 -11.70 -20.85
CA LYS A 96 3.78 -12.18 -22.11
C LYS A 96 4.76 -11.18 -22.73
N GLU A 97 4.61 -9.90 -22.39
CA GLU A 97 5.40 -8.79 -22.94
C GLU A 97 6.67 -8.51 -22.11
N GLY A 98 6.78 -9.11 -20.93
CA GLY A 98 7.98 -9.09 -20.10
C GLY A 98 7.69 -8.89 -18.61
N ILE A 99 8.71 -8.43 -17.89
CA ILE A 99 8.64 -8.18 -16.45
C ILE A 99 8.40 -6.69 -16.22
N MET A 100 7.34 -6.39 -15.48
CA MET A 100 7.02 -5.04 -15.02
C MET A 100 7.32 -4.94 -13.53
N THR A 101 7.80 -3.79 -13.09
CA THR A 101 8.00 -3.50 -11.67
C THR A 101 7.22 -2.26 -11.28
N GLY A 102 6.77 -2.21 -10.03
CA GLY A 102 6.02 -1.06 -9.53
C GLY A 102 6.28 -0.80 -8.07
N SER A 103 6.14 0.47 -7.68
CA SER A 103 6.15 0.90 -6.28
C SER A 103 4.97 1.85 -6.06
N GLY A 104 4.31 1.69 -4.91
CA GLY A 104 3.14 2.46 -4.55
C GLY A 104 3.22 2.99 -3.13
N LYS A 105 2.49 4.08 -2.89
CA LYS A 105 2.25 4.65 -1.58
C LYS A 105 0.80 5.09 -1.48
N ILE A 106 0.12 4.72 -0.40
CA ILE A 106 -1.21 5.21 -0.02
C ILE A 106 -1.11 5.79 1.38
N THR A 107 -1.82 6.89 1.63
CA THR A 107 -2.02 7.42 2.97
C THR A 107 -3.51 7.44 3.28
N TYR A 108 -3.89 6.67 4.30
CA TYR A 108 -5.27 6.57 4.76
C TYR A 108 -5.65 7.70 5.71
N LYS A 109 -6.92 8.13 5.63
CA LYS A 109 -7.52 9.21 6.42
C LYS A 109 -8.93 8.80 6.86
N GLY A 110 -9.05 7.65 7.52
CA GLY A 110 -10.31 7.06 7.97
C GLY A 110 -11.16 6.51 6.83
N ASN A 111 -12.01 7.36 6.24
CA ASN A 111 -12.95 7.00 5.17
C ASN A 111 -12.48 7.42 3.76
N THR A 112 -11.30 8.03 3.65
CA THR A 112 -10.69 8.40 2.39
C THR A 112 -9.23 7.97 2.35
N TYR A 113 -8.64 7.89 1.17
CA TYR A 113 -7.20 7.80 1.01
C TYR A 113 -6.74 8.51 -0.27
N ASP A 114 -5.48 8.94 -0.25
CA ASP A 114 -4.75 9.41 -1.43
C ASP A 114 -3.54 8.52 -1.65
N GLY A 115 -3.19 8.28 -2.91
CA GLY A 115 -2.05 7.44 -3.24
C GLY A 115 -1.44 7.76 -4.59
N VAL A 116 -0.22 7.25 -4.76
CA VAL A 116 0.53 7.32 -6.01
C VAL A 116 1.20 5.98 -6.25
N MET A 117 1.25 5.56 -7.51
CA MET A 117 1.92 4.35 -7.95
C MET A 117 2.76 4.68 -9.17
N ASN A 118 4.00 4.21 -9.17
CA ASN A 118 4.91 4.30 -10.30
C ASN A 118 5.21 2.90 -10.79
N MET A 119 5.09 2.68 -12.09
CA MET A 119 5.33 1.41 -12.76
C MET A 119 6.34 1.62 -13.89
N ALA A 120 7.20 0.63 -14.07
CA ALA A 120 8.17 0.52 -15.14
C ALA A 120 7.92 -0.78 -15.91
N PHE A 121 7.88 -0.69 -17.24
CA PHE A 121 7.59 -1.82 -18.12
C PHE A 121 8.47 -1.77 -19.37
N PRO A 122 8.80 -2.93 -19.97
CA PRO A 122 9.59 -2.97 -21.19
C PRO A 122 8.80 -2.37 -22.35
N ASN A 123 9.48 -1.53 -23.15
CA ASN A 123 8.93 -1.00 -24.39
C ASN A 123 9.45 -1.82 -25.58
N GLN A 124 8.56 -2.14 -26.54
CA GLN A 124 8.87 -2.91 -27.74
C GLN A 124 9.99 -2.29 -28.61
N GLY A 125 10.19 -0.97 -28.56
CA GLY A 125 11.23 -0.28 -29.33
C GLY A 125 12.62 -0.21 -28.69
N GLY A 126 12.89 -0.97 -27.62
CA GLY A 126 14.17 -0.91 -26.90
C GLY A 126 14.21 0.29 -25.95
N GLY A 127 13.67 0.11 -24.74
CA GLY A 127 13.64 1.13 -23.70
C GLY A 127 12.69 0.75 -22.58
N GLU A 128 12.57 1.62 -21.56
CA GLU A 128 11.63 1.47 -20.47
C GLU A 128 10.49 2.47 -20.64
N GLY A 129 9.25 1.97 -20.62
CA GLY A 129 8.06 2.80 -20.45
C GLY A 129 7.79 3.02 -18.97
N LYS A 130 7.33 4.23 -18.62
CA LYS A 130 6.95 4.58 -17.24
C LYS A 130 5.49 4.92 -17.18
N MET A 131 4.83 4.53 -16.09
CA MET A 131 3.46 4.92 -15.79
C MET A 131 3.39 5.45 -14.37
N THR A 132 2.83 6.65 -14.19
CA THR A 132 2.51 7.22 -12.89
C THR A 132 0.99 7.29 -12.74
N SER A 133 0.47 6.60 -11.75
CA SER A 133 -0.96 6.53 -11.42
C SER A 133 -1.23 7.22 -10.11
N ASN A 134 -2.07 8.27 -10.14
CA ASN A 134 -2.65 8.85 -8.94
C ASN A 134 -3.91 8.08 -8.58
N MET A 135 -4.07 7.77 -7.31
CA MET A 135 -5.17 6.98 -6.78
C MET A 135 -5.86 7.76 -5.67
N SER A 136 -7.18 7.74 -5.66
CA SER A 136 -7.98 8.23 -4.55
C SER A 136 -9.05 7.21 -4.22
N GLY A 137 -9.35 7.03 -2.94
CA GLY A 137 -10.41 6.14 -2.51
C GLY A 137 -11.36 6.77 -1.52
N LYS A 138 -12.62 6.34 -1.56
CA LYS A 138 -13.66 6.70 -0.60
C LYS A 138 -14.39 5.45 -0.11
N TRP A 139 -14.52 5.29 1.20
CA TRP A 139 -15.31 4.23 1.80
C TRP A 139 -16.80 4.48 1.56
N ILE A 140 -17.51 3.47 1.05
CA ILE A 140 -18.91 3.57 0.62
C ILE A 140 -19.86 2.60 1.34
N GLY A 141 -19.36 1.82 2.31
CA GLY A 141 -20.19 0.92 3.10
C GLY A 141 -19.51 -0.41 3.39
N ASN A 142 -20.27 -1.34 3.92
CA ASN A 142 -19.82 -2.72 4.13
C ASN A 142 -19.66 -3.43 2.77
N CYS A 143 -18.82 -4.45 2.75
CA CYS A 143 -18.76 -5.39 1.62
C CYS A 143 -20.12 -6.09 1.45
N LYS A 144 -20.48 -6.36 0.20
CA LYS A 144 -21.65 -7.16 -0.16
C LYS A 144 -21.31 -8.64 -0.21
#